data_AF-A0A8S1ELD1-F1
#
_entry.id   AF-A0A8S1ELD1-F1
#
_cell.length_a   1.000
_cell.length_b   1.000
_cell.length_c   1.000
_cell.angle_alpha   90.00
_cell.angle_beta   90.00
_cell.angle_gamma   90.00
#
_symmetry.space_group_name_H-M   'P 1'
#
loop_
_entity.id
_entity.type
_entity.pdbx_description
1 polymer ?
#
loop_
_entity_poly.entity_id
_entity_poly.type
_entity_poly.pdbx_seq_one_letter_code
_entity_poly.pdbx_strand_id
1 'polypeptide(L)'
;MGRKRKFVQDGESGATNDYAMKLKISNNTEPHIRQIVRSIMHTMGDSLNPLPENEDQVIDILKNELIGLLNDSVEINKESKKASIELADMIFVLQNQKGLISRFIAYLIKRSEALKFTKSKMLSSTCGANSDVDDSDDDLENEEIEGIAVSADDLKRKGKKEKSPPPEDSLYIETKHAFEVIHFDFEQFANFNDELEKSRQNALLKFIAEIDSNDYSKFAEARRVSFQKTSTTVVMPNPSARKRISESNLQLLLKWIGRPPLKGECEEVFVAYFAKEVILEIVSNALLQKFSEPEGLFKNDLRTDMPKQEFNNWDLWGCAICFGIFMAFVLIATCTCINYCFIREQDELTKMEMFGYRHNIRRIRLGPHSRKTIARKMLEKEMEDADK
;
A
#
# COMPACT_ATOMS: atom_id res chain seq x y z
N MET A 1 -6.95 2.13 -13.16
CA MET A 1 -6.92 3.04 -14.33
C MET A 1 -5.56 3.72 -14.39
N GLY A 2 -4.69 3.32 -15.33
CA GLY A 2 -3.31 3.80 -15.40
C GLY A 2 -3.19 5.18 -16.08
N ARG A 3 -2.66 6.17 -15.37
CA ARG A 3 -2.26 7.46 -15.94
C ARG A 3 -0.81 7.38 -16.42
N LYS A 4 -0.59 7.35 -17.73
CA LYS A 4 0.71 7.67 -18.34
C LYS A 4 0.89 9.19 -18.29
N ARG A 5 1.83 9.70 -17.50
CA ARG A 5 2.22 11.13 -17.53
C ARG A 5 3.39 11.31 -18.51
N LYS A 6 3.20 12.22 -19.47
CA LYS A 6 4.22 12.74 -20.37
C LYS A 6 5.14 13.66 -19.57
N PHE A 7 6.45 13.38 -19.59
CA PHE A 7 7.47 14.33 -19.15
C PHE A 7 7.50 15.51 -20.11
N VAL A 8 7.22 16.71 -19.59
CA VAL A 8 7.55 17.98 -20.23
C VAL A 8 8.80 18.49 -19.53
N GLN A 9 9.91 18.57 -20.26
CA GLN A 9 11.08 19.33 -19.87
C GLN A 9 10.81 20.80 -20.19
N ASP A 10 11.00 21.69 -19.22
CA ASP A 10 11.72 22.97 -19.40
C ASP A 10 11.79 23.76 -18.07
N GLY A 11 12.97 24.35 -17.79
CA GLY A 11 13.13 25.55 -16.95
C GLY A 11 13.59 25.34 -15.50
N GLU A 12 14.89 25.54 -15.25
CA GLU A 12 15.59 25.42 -13.97
C GLU A 12 15.08 26.35 -12.84
N SER A 13 14.99 25.79 -11.62
CA SER A 13 15.29 26.51 -10.37
C SER A 13 16.43 25.77 -9.65
N GLY A 14 17.56 26.44 -9.41
CA GLY A 14 18.83 25.82 -9.01
C GLY A 14 18.83 24.99 -7.72
N ALA A 15 17.79 25.08 -6.88
CA ALA A 15 17.63 24.25 -5.68
C ALA A 15 17.08 22.83 -5.98
N THR A 16 16.29 22.68 -7.04
CA THR A 16 15.67 21.40 -7.40
C THR A 16 16.63 20.45 -8.14
N ASN A 17 17.57 21.02 -8.90
CA ASN A 17 18.59 20.25 -9.61
C ASN A 17 19.65 19.65 -8.65
N ASP A 18 19.96 20.35 -7.56
CA ASP A 18 20.87 19.90 -6.50
C ASP A 18 20.29 18.72 -5.68
N TYR A 19 18.97 18.74 -5.41
CA TYR A 19 18.28 17.63 -4.76
C TYR A 19 18.28 16.34 -5.60
N ALA A 20 17.96 16.45 -6.89
CA ALA A 20 17.98 15.32 -7.82
C ALA A 20 19.39 14.71 -8.00
N MET A 21 20.44 15.55 -7.95
CA MET A 21 21.84 15.09 -8.00
C MET A 21 22.26 14.39 -6.70
N LYS A 22 21.86 14.89 -5.52
CA LYS A 22 22.10 14.25 -4.22
C LYS A 22 21.40 12.91 -4.08
N LEU A 23 20.24 12.74 -4.72
CA LEU A 23 19.51 11.47 -4.75
C LEU A 23 20.32 10.34 -5.42
N LYS A 24 21.15 10.66 -6.42
CA LYS A 24 22.04 9.69 -7.09
C LYS A 24 23.23 9.26 -6.22
N ILE A 25 23.65 10.10 -5.26
CA ILE A 25 24.75 9.82 -4.32
C ILE A 25 24.25 8.95 -3.14
N SER A 26 22.94 8.80 -2.97
CA SER A 26 22.30 8.20 -1.80
C SER A 26 22.44 6.67 -1.69
N ASN A 27 22.84 5.97 -2.75
CA ASN A 27 22.98 4.52 -2.75
C ASN A 27 24.06 4.00 -1.78
N ASN A 28 24.99 4.86 -1.35
CA ASN A 28 26.03 4.49 -0.37
C ASN A 28 25.48 4.25 1.05
N THR A 29 24.32 4.83 1.41
CA THR A 29 23.69 4.62 2.72
C THR A 29 22.67 3.49 2.72
N GLU A 30 22.34 2.96 1.54
CA GLU A 30 21.33 1.94 1.36
C GLU A 30 21.56 0.66 2.18
N PRO A 31 22.79 0.12 2.35
CA PRO A 31 23.00 -1.06 3.19
C PRO A 31 22.59 -0.86 4.65
N HIS A 32 22.74 0.36 5.19
CA HIS A 32 22.33 0.69 6.55
C HIS A 32 20.81 0.85 6.66
N ILE A 33 20.19 1.50 5.65
CA ILE A 33 18.73 1.59 5.58
C ILE A 33 18.11 0.21 5.49
N ARG A 34 18.69 -0.67 4.67
CA ARG A 34 18.29 -2.07 4.52
C ARG A 34 18.28 -2.82 5.85
N GLN A 35 19.33 -2.68 6.65
CA GLN A 35 19.38 -3.27 8.00
C GLN A 35 18.25 -2.76 8.90
N ILE A 36 17.97 -1.44 8.87
CA ILE A 36 16.88 -0.84 9.66
C ILE A 36 15.53 -1.36 9.18
N VAL A 37 15.30 -1.35 7.86
CA VAL A 37 14.07 -1.85 7.24
C VAL A 37 13.83 -3.30 7.63
N ARG A 38 14.85 -4.16 7.56
CA ARG A 38 14.75 -5.57 7.99
C ARG A 38 14.34 -5.72 9.45
N SER A 39 14.94 -4.93 10.36
CA SER A 39 14.53 -4.93 11.76
C SER A 39 13.07 -4.52 11.92
N ILE A 40 12.62 -3.49 11.19
CA ILE A 40 11.22 -3.04 11.23
C ILE A 40 10.30 -4.13 10.65
N MET A 41 10.64 -4.76 9.51
CA MET A 41 9.86 -5.85 8.93
C MET A 41 9.69 -7.01 9.91
N HIS A 42 10.77 -7.41 10.59
CA HIS A 42 10.72 -8.45 11.62
C HIS A 42 9.77 -8.09 12.77
N THR A 43 9.78 -6.83 13.22
CA THR A 43 8.86 -6.38 14.28
C THR A 43 7.40 -6.36 13.87
N MET A 44 7.11 -6.46 12.57
CA MET A 44 5.76 -6.45 12.01
C MET A 44 5.27 -7.83 11.59
N GLY A 45 6.03 -8.90 11.90
CA GLY A 45 5.62 -10.28 11.65
C GLY A 45 6.32 -10.98 10.49
N ASP A 46 7.30 -10.33 9.85
CA ASP A 46 8.14 -11.00 8.85
C ASP A 46 9.28 -11.80 9.52
N SER A 47 9.94 -12.63 8.73
CA SER A 47 11.14 -13.36 9.13
C SER A 47 12.32 -12.42 9.42
N LEU A 48 13.22 -12.85 10.31
CA LEU A 48 14.43 -12.08 10.66
C LEU A 48 15.35 -11.86 9.45
N ASN A 49 15.35 -12.80 8.52
CA ASN A 49 16.12 -12.78 7.28
C ASN A 49 15.15 -13.00 6.10
N PRO A 50 14.41 -11.95 5.70
CA PRO A 50 13.53 -12.04 4.54
C PRO A 50 14.35 -12.32 3.29
N LEU A 51 13.70 -12.90 2.28
CA LEU A 51 14.32 -13.10 0.97
C LEU A 51 14.80 -11.74 0.41
N PRO A 52 15.99 -11.68 -0.22
CA PRO A 52 16.52 -10.43 -0.75
C PRO A 52 15.55 -9.69 -1.67
N GLU A 53 14.77 -10.43 -2.46
CA GLU A 53 13.79 -9.88 -3.39
C GLU A 53 12.64 -9.15 -2.66
N ASN A 54 12.19 -9.68 -1.52
CA ASN A 54 11.16 -9.05 -0.70
C ASN A 54 11.69 -7.77 -0.03
N GLU A 55 12.93 -7.83 0.46
CA GLU A 55 13.59 -6.67 1.05
C GLU A 55 13.82 -5.55 0.02
N ASP A 56 14.26 -5.90 -1.18
CA ASP A 56 14.41 -4.98 -2.32
C ASP A 56 13.07 -4.31 -2.65
N GLN A 57 11.99 -5.09 -2.73
CA GLN A 57 10.66 -4.56 -3.01
C GLN A 57 10.19 -3.56 -1.94
N VAL A 58 10.37 -3.88 -0.65
CA VAL A 58 9.99 -2.97 0.45
C VAL A 58 10.82 -1.68 0.40
N ILE A 59 12.13 -1.78 0.16
CA ILE A 59 13.03 -0.63 0.07
C ILE A 59 12.65 0.27 -1.11
N ASP A 60 12.37 -0.31 -2.28
CA ASP A 60 11.99 0.45 -3.47
C ASP A 60 10.66 1.17 -3.28
N ILE A 61 9.64 0.49 -2.73
CA ILE A 61 8.35 1.11 -2.42
C ILE A 61 8.54 2.22 -1.39
N LEU A 62 9.27 1.96 -0.29
CA LEU A 62 9.57 2.95 0.73
C LEU A 62 10.22 4.20 0.13
N LYS A 63 11.26 4.03 -0.69
CA LYS A 63 11.97 5.15 -1.32
C LYS A 63 11.02 5.97 -2.20
N ASN A 64 10.22 5.28 -3.02
CA ASN A 64 9.29 5.93 -3.95
C ASN A 64 8.18 6.68 -3.22
N GLU A 65 7.59 6.12 -2.17
CA GLU A 65 6.54 6.78 -1.39
C GLU A 65 7.08 8.01 -0.63
N LEU A 66 8.27 7.90 -0.02
CA LEU A 66 8.92 9.04 0.66
C LEU A 66 9.22 10.18 -0.32
N ILE A 67 9.82 9.86 -1.47
CA ILE A 67 10.14 10.85 -2.50
C ILE A 67 8.87 11.43 -3.11
N GLY A 68 7.85 10.61 -3.35
CA GLY A 68 6.54 11.02 -3.86
C GLY A 68 5.90 12.05 -2.95
N LEU A 69 5.76 11.73 -1.66
CA LEU A 69 5.24 12.66 -0.65
C LEU A 69 6.00 13.99 -0.65
N LEU A 70 7.33 13.94 -0.60
CA LEU A 70 8.16 15.15 -0.54
C LEU A 70 8.05 16.01 -1.80
N ASN A 71 7.99 15.38 -2.99
CA ASN A 71 7.83 16.12 -4.24
C ASN A 71 6.45 16.79 -4.32
N ASP A 72 5.40 16.08 -3.91
CA ASP A 72 4.03 16.62 -3.89
C ASP A 72 3.92 17.76 -2.88
N SER A 73 4.56 17.66 -1.70
CA SER A 73 4.63 18.75 -0.73
C SER A 73 5.43 19.96 -1.26
N VAL A 74 6.51 19.74 -2.01
CA VAL A 74 7.25 20.83 -2.67
C VAL A 74 6.39 21.50 -3.75
N GLU A 75 5.55 20.77 -4.46
CA GLU A 75 4.65 21.34 -5.47
C GLU A 75 3.64 22.31 -4.85
N ILE A 76 3.01 21.93 -3.73
CA ILE A 76 2.13 22.81 -2.94
C ILE A 76 2.89 24.05 -2.47
N ASN A 77 4.14 23.85 -2.04
CA ASN A 77 4.97 24.94 -1.55
C ASN A 77 5.35 25.97 -2.63
N LYS A 78 5.54 25.53 -3.89
CA LYS A 78 5.84 26.46 -5.01
C LYS A 78 4.74 27.50 -5.20
N GLU A 79 3.47 27.14 -4.98
CA GLU A 79 2.36 28.08 -5.02
C GLU A 79 2.46 29.13 -3.90
N SER A 80 2.95 28.70 -2.73
CA SER A 80 3.11 29.53 -1.52
C SER A 80 4.45 30.28 -1.44
N LYS A 81 5.41 30.00 -2.35
CA LYS A 81 6.77 30.57 -2.39
C LYS A 81 7.62 30.39 -1.12
N LYS A 82 7.41 29.32 -0.33
CA LYS A 82 8.29 29.06 0.84
C LYS A 82 9.54 28.28 0.41
N ALA A 83 10.61 28.43 1.18
CA ALA A 83 11.91 27.80 0.90
C ALA A 83 12.06 26.39 1.51
N SER A 84 11.20 26.03 2.46
CA SER A 84 11.24 24.77 3.22
C SER A 84 9.86 24.14 3.28
N ILE A 85 9.82 22.80 3.27
CA ILE A 85 8.61 21.99 3.44
C ILE A 85 8.19 22.05 4.91
N GLU A 86 6.92 22.38 5.15
CA GLU A 86 6.31 22.39 6.48
C GLU A 86 5.43 21.15 6.67
N LEU A 87 5.15 20.79 7.93
CA LEU A 87 4.26 19.68 8.24
C LEU A 87 2.85 19.87 7.63
N ALA A 88 2.37 21.12 7.60
CA ALA A 88 1.11 21.49 6.96
C ALA A 88 1.04 21.05 5.48
N ASP A 89 2.14 21.18 4.74
CA ASP A 89 2.21 20.82 3.33
C ASP A 89 2.07 19.29 3.16
N MET A 90 2.71 18.50 4.03
CA MET A 90 2.63 17.03 4.02
C MET A 90 1.25 16.51 4.45
N ILE A 91 0.66 17.08 5.51
CA ILE A 91 -0.69 16.71 5.96
C ILE A 91 -1.72 17.01 4.86
N PHE A 92 -1.57 18.12 4.14
CA PHE A 92 -2.45 18.47 3.04
C PHE A 92 -2.40 17.45 1.89
N VAL A 93 -1.20 16.97 1.50
CA VAL A 93 -1.05 15.87 0.52
C VAL A 93 -1.83 14.63 0.97
N LEU A 94 -1.75 14.32 2.27
CA LEU A 94 -2.31 13.11 2.87
C LEU A 94 -3.75 13.28 3.37
N GLN A 95 -4.45 14.36 3.02
CA GLN A 95 -5.79 14.69 3.54
C GLN A 95 -6.84 13.57 3.40
N ASN A 96 -6.69 12.70 2.39
CA ASN A 96 -7.59 11.58 2.14
C ASN A 96 -7.22 10.32 2.95
N GLN A 97 -6.02 10.26 3.52
CA GLN A 97 -5.51 9.15 4.33
C GLN A 97 -5.77 9.39 5.82
N LYS A 98 -7.06 9.48 6.18
CA LYS A 98 -7.49 9.81 7.56
C LYS A 98 -6.93 8.86 8.61
N GLY A 99 -6.86 7.56 8.30
CA GLY A 99 -6.29 6.55 9.20
C GLY A 99 -4.82 6.79 9.52
N LEU A 100 -3.99 7.06 8.51
CA LEU A 100 -2.57 7.35 8.70
C LEU A 100 -2.35 8.60 9.56
N ILE A 101 -3.09 9.67 9.28
CA ILE A 101 -3.01 10.91 10.05
C ILE A 101 -3.48 10.68 11.50
N SER A 102 -4.56 9.91 11.70
CA SER A 102 -5.06 9.55 13.03
C SER A 102 -4.01 8.77 13.83
N ARG A 103 -3.38 7.77 13.22
CA ARG A 103 -2.29 7.00 13.84
C ARG A 103 -1.07 7.87 14.16
N PHE A 104 -0.73 8.85 13.31
CA PHE A 104 0.33 9.81 13.63
C PHE A 104 0.01 10.65 14.88
N ILE A 105 -1.22 11.14 15.01
CA ILE A 105 -1.67 11.88 16.19
C ILE A 105 -1.59 10.98 17.43
N ALA A 106 -2.11 9.75 17.35
CA ALA A 106 -2.04 8.78 18.44
C ALA A 106 -0.59 8.46 18.85
N TYR A 107 0.32 8.33 17.87
CA TYR A 107 1.75 8.16 18.10
C TYR A 107 2.35 9.32 18.91
N LEU A 108 2.02 10.57 18.57
CA LEU A 108 2.50 11.74 19.30
C LEU A 108 1.96 11.80 20.73
N ILE A 109 0.67 11.47 20.92
CA ILE A 109 0.04 11.43 22.26
C ILE A 109 0.76 10.40 23.13
N LYS A 110 0.84 9.13 22.67
CA LYS A 110 1.51 8.03 23.39
C LYS A 110 2.97 8.38 23.72
N ARG A 111 3.68 9.00 22.77
CA ARG A 111 5.05 9.47 22.99
C ARG A 111 5.10 10.50 24.11
N SER A 112 4.24 11.51 24.10
CA SER A 112 4.21 12.54 25.16
C SER A 112 3.91 11.96 26.55
N GLU A 113 3.04 10.94 26.62
CA GLU A 113 2.65 10.27 27.87
C GLU A 113 3.78 9.44 28.46
N ALA A 114 4.47 8.63 27.65
CA ALA A 114 5.62 7.84 28.08
C ALA A 114 6.74 8.72 28.70
N LEU A 115 6.92 9.94 28.18
CA LEU A 115 7.89 10.89 28.69
C LEU A 115 7.47 11.56 30.00
N LYS A 116 6.16 11.80 30.19
CA LYS A 116 5.62 12.26 31.48
C LYS A 116 5.82 11.18 32.56
N PHE A 117 5.59 9.92 32.20
CA PHE A 117 5.77 8.77 33.08
C PHE A 117 7.24 8.54 33.48
N THR A 118 8.17 8.58 32.52
CA THR A 118 9.60 8.41 32.83
C THR A 118 10.14 9.53 33.72
N LYS A 119 9.69 10.77 33.51
CA LYS A 119 10.04 11.91 34.38
C LYS A 119 9.50 11.74 35.80
N SER A 120 8.24 11.33 35.96
CA SER A 120 7.66 11.13 37.29
C SER A 120 8.38 10.01 38.06
N LYS A 121 8.75 8.91 37.38
CA LYS A 121 9.52 7.80 37.97
C LYS A 121 10.95 8.20 38.37
N MET A 122 11.63 9.04 37.57
CA MET A 122 12.95 9.56 37.96
C MET A 122 12.87 10.54 39.13
N LEU A 123 11.82 11.36 39.18
CA LEU A 123 11.59 12.29 40.28
C LEU A 123 11.22 11.57 41.59
N SER A 124 10.46 10.47 41.53
CA SER A 124 10.17 9.65 42.71
C SER A 124 11.39 8.86 43.20
N SER A 125 12.21 8.34 42.29
CA SER A 125 13.45 7.61 42.63
C SER A 125 14.55 8.50 43.22
N THR A 126 14.57 9.80 42.91
CA THR A 126 15.58 10.75 43.44
C THR A 126 15.23 11.26 44.85
N CYS A 127 13.96 11.14 45.26
CA CYS A 127 13.50 11.46 46.62
C CYS A 127 13.52 10.18 47.46
N GLY A 128 14.69 9.82 48.00
CA GLY A 128 14.88 8.62 48.82
C GLY A 128 13.84 8.47 49.93
N ALA A 129 12.81 7.68 49.65
CA ALA A 129 11.90 7.13 50.63
C ALA A 129 11.97 5.62 50.48
N ASN A 130 12.61 4.97 51.45
CA ASN A 130 12.43 3.55 51.70
C ASN A 130 10.94 3.35 52.01
N SER A 131 10.15 2.99 51.01
CA SER A 131 8.87 2.33 51.21
C SER A 131 8.99 0.96 50.59
N ASP A 132 9.05 -0.05 51.46
CA ASP A 132 8.71 -1.42 51.13
C ASP A 132 7.31 -1.40 50.50
N VAL A 133 7.27 -1.43 49.17
CA VAL A 133 6.06 -1.63 48.40
C VAL A 133 6.23 -2.97 47.74
N ASP A 134 5.36 -3.89 48.14
CA ASP A 134 5.12 -5.22 47.55
C ASP A 134 5.42 -5.23 46.05
N ASP A 135 6.38 -6.07 45.65
CA ASP A 135 6.60 -6.48 44.27
C ASP A 135 5.39 -7.31 43.81
N SER A 136 4.29 -6.64 43.50
CA SER A 136 3.22 -7.19 42.68
C SER A 136 3.62 -7.04 41.21
N ASP A 137 4.53 -7.89 40.78
CA ASP A 137 5.11 -7.95 39.43
C ASP A 137 4.16 -8.54 38.36
N ASP A 138 2.84 -8.38 38.49
CA ASP A 138 1.85 -9.17 37.73
C ASP A 138 0.94 -8.41 36.74
N ASP A 139 1.10 -7.10 36.51
CA ASP A 139 0.14 -6.34 35.67
C ASP A 139 0.73 -5.54 34.49
N LEU A 140 1.99 -5.75 34.09
CA LEU A 140 2.64 -4.95 33.03
C LEU A 140 3.02 -5.71 31.73
N GLU A 141 2.39 -6.84 31.44
CA GLU A 141 2.75 -7.62 30.23
C GLU A 141 2.15 -7.08 28.90
N ASN A 142 1.39 -5.98 28.88
CA ASN A 142 0.71 -5.54 27.63
C ASN A 142 0.90 -4.07 27.23
N GLU A 143 1.74 -3.29 27.90
CA GLU A 143 2.01 -1.92 27.44
C GLU A 143 3.07 -1.89 26.33
N GLU A 144 2.55 -1.78 25.11
CA GLU A 144 3.26 -1.61 23.85
C GLU A 144 4.04 -0.27 23.81
N ILE A 145 5.06 -0.13 24.66
CA ILE A 145 5.97 1.01 24.65
C ILE A 145 7.10 0.71 23.65
N GLU A 146 6.79 0.92 22.38
CA GLU A 146 7.79 0.83 21.31
C GLU A 146 8.87 1.92 21.46
N GLY A 147 10.14 1.51 21.58
CA GLY A 147 11.30 2.28 21.14
C GLY A 147 11.67 3.57 21.88
N ILE A 148 10.98 3.97 22.96
CA ILE A 148 11.35 5.14 23.77
C ILE A 148 12.36 4.72 24.86
N ALA A 149 13.54 4.25 24.46
CA ALA A 149 14.67 4.15 25.38
C ALA A 149 15.33 5.55 25.47
N VAL A 150 14.82 6.40 26.37
CA VAL A 150 15.52 7.65 26.72
C VAL A 150 16.77 7.26 27.51
N SER A 151 17.95 7.52 26.96
CA SER A 151 19.21 7.29 27.67
C SER A 151 19.25 8.15 28.93
N ALA A 152 19.53 7.52 30.09
CA ALA A 152 19.65 8.20 31.38
C ALA A 152 20.74 9.29 31.40
N ASP A 153 21.65 9.28 30.42
CA ASP A 153 22.72 10.28 30.28
C ASP A 153 22.28 11.58 29.60
N ASP A 154 21.20 11.57 28.80
CA ASP A 154 20.71 12.78 28.11
C ASP A 154 19.98 13.75 29.06
N LEU A 155 19.42 13.24 30.16
CA LEU A 155 18.68 14.03 31.15
C LEU A 155 19.58 14.70 32.21
N LYS A 156 20.82 14.24 32.39
CA LYS A 156 21.75 14.79 33.40
C LYS A 156 22.37 16.14 33.03
N ARG A 157 22.19 16.62 31.79
CA ARG A 157 22.87 17.84 31.29
C ARG A 157 22.07 19.15 31.40
N LYS A 158 20.81 19.15 31.84
CA LYS A 158 20.00 20.39 31.92
C LYS A 158 19.65 20.80 33.35
N GLY A 159 20.67 20.99 34.17
CA GLY A 159 20.57 21.72 35.43
C GLY A 159 20.80 23.22 35.24
N LYS A 160 19.86 23.96 34.62
CA LYS A 160 19.50 25.37 34.91
C LYS A 160 18.81 26.07 33.73
N LYS A 161 17.64 26.62 34.06
CA LYS A 161 16.85 27.73 33.47
C LYS A 161 16.02 27.48 32.20
N GLU A 162 14.79 27.98 32.35
CA GLU A 162 13.76 28.45 31.40
C GLU A 162 12.62 27.55 30.92
N LYS A 163 11.44 28.20 30.93
CA LYS A 163 10.06 27.73 30.76
C LYS A 163 9.75 27.36 29.30
N SER A 164 10.48 26.43 28.70
CA SER A 164 10.01 25.80 27.46
C SER A 164 9.23 24.54 27.81
N PRO A 165 8.06 24.27 27.20
CA PRO A 165 7.48 22.93 27.27
C PRO A 165 8.53 21.91 26.78
N PRO A 166 8.47 20.66 27.28
CA PRO A 166 9.32 19.59 26.77
C PRO A 166 9.30 19.55 25.25
N PRO A 167 10.43 19.21 24.59
CA PRO A 167 10.49 19.15 23.13
C PRO A 167 9.39 18.27 22.52
N GLU A 168 8.89 17.24 23.21
CA GLU A 168 7.76 16.43 22.70
C GLU A 168 6.38 17.06 22.89
N ASP A 169 6.16 17.84 23.95
CA ASP A 169 4.94 18.66 24.06
C ASP A 169 4.94 19.75 22.97
N SER A 170 6.14 20.19 22.53
CA SER A 170 6.30 21.07 21.35
C SER A 170 5.83 20.39 20.07
N LEU A 171 6.17 19.12 19.82
CA LEU A 171 5.77 18.40 18.59
C LEU A 171 4.25 18.27 18.46
N TYR A 172 3.55 17.96 19.56
CA TYR A 172 2.10 17.88 19.56
C TYR A 172 1.45 19.26 19.29
N ILE A 173 1.96 20.32 19.93
CA ILE A 173 1.49 21.70 19.71
C ILE A 173 1.73 22.15 18.27
N GLU A 174 2.93 21.89 17.74
CA GLU A 174 3.30 22.21 16.35
C GLU A 174 2.44 21.44 15.34
N THR A 175 2.11 20.17 15.64
CA THR A 175 1.18 19.39 14.83
C THR A 175 -0.21 20.01 14.83
N LYS A 176 -0.74 20.39 16.01
CA LYS A 176 -2.04 21.06 16.09
C LYS A 176 -2.06 22.38 15.31
N HIS A 177 -1.00 23.19 15.43
CA HIS A 177 -0.84 24.41 14.64
C HIS A 177 -0.80 24.12 13.13
N ALA A 178 -0.15 23.04 12.69
CA ALA A 178 -0.15 22.66 11.28
C ALA A 178 -1.56 22.39 10.72
N PHE A 179 -2.46 21.78 11.53
CA PHE A 179 -3.87 21.60 11.17
C PHE A 179 -4.63 22.92 11.09
N GLU A 180 -4.36 23.85 12.01
CA GLU A 180 -4.96 25.19 12.02
C GLU A 180 -4.61 25.98 10.75
N VAL A 181 -3.35 25.89 10.30
CA VAL A 181 -2.85 26.55 9.08
C VAL A 181 -3.58 26.07 7.82
N ILE A 182 -3.89 24.78 7.72
CA ILE A 182 -4.61 24.20 6.56
C ILE A 182 -6.13 24.13 6.77
N HIS A 183 -6.64 24.69 7.88
CA HIS A 183 -8.05 24.70 8.26
C HIS A 183 -8.68 23.30 8.33
N PHE A 184 -7.93 22.31 8.80
CA PHE A 184 -8.44 20.96 9.09
C PHE A 184 -8.88 20.85 10.54
N ASP A 185 -9.95 20.09 10.79
CA ASP A 185 -10.41 19.79 12.14
C ASP A 185 -9.54 18.69 12.76
N PHE A 186 -8.62 19.08 13.65
CA PHE A 186 -7.72 18.16 14.34
C PHE A 186 -8.48 17.04 15.09
N GLU A 187 -9.59 17.37 15.75
CA GLU A 187 -10.36 16.41 16.56
C GLU A 187 -11.06 15.38 15.67
N GLN A 188 -11.44 15.76 14.44
CA GLN A 188 -12.01 14.83 13.47
C GLN A 188 -11.02 13.72 13.10
N PHE A 189 -9.73 14.05 12.94
CA PHE A 189 -8.70 13.07 12.63
C PHE A 189 -8.25 12.29 13.87
N ALA A 190 -8.12 12.94 15.02
CA ALA A 190 -7.74 12.28 16.27
C ALA A 190 -8.74 11.19 16.69
N ASN A 191 -10.04 11.42 16.46
CA ASN A 191 -11.11 10.49 16.82
C ASN A 191 -11.52 9.54 15.68
N PHE A 192 -10.76 9.49 14.59
CA PHE A 192 -11.07 8.62 13.46
C PHE A 192 -10.94 7.13 13.85
N ASN A 193 -11.98 6.34 13.61
CA ASN A 193 -11.96 4.90 13.89
C ASN A 193 -11.24 4.15 12.76
N ASP A 194 -9.97 3.83 13.00
CA ASP A 194 -9.14 3.07 12.06
C ASP A 194 -9.32 1.55 12.23
N GLU A 195 -10.23 0.94 11.46
CA GLU A 195 -10.47 -0.51 11.49
C GLU A 195 -9.29 -1.32 10.94
N LEU A 196 -8.51 -0.72 10.02
CA LEU A 196 -7.32 -1.35 9.46
C LEU A 196 -6.27 -1.53 10.56
N GLU A 197 -6.06 -0.51 11.39
CA GLU A 197 -5.13 -0.60 12.53
C GLU A 197 -5.50 -1.71 13.51
N LYS A 198 -6.79 -1.83 13.87
CA LYS A 198 -7.26 -2.92 14.73
C LYS A 198 -6.98 -4.29 14.12
N SER A 199 -7.18 -4.41 12.82
CA SER A 199 -6.92 -5.66 12.08
C SER A 199 -5.42 -6.00 12.07
N ARG A 200 -4.55 -4.99 11.89
CA ARG A 200 -3.09 -5.14 11.94
C ARG A 200 -2.60 -5.54 13.33
N GLN A 201 -3.08 -4.89 14.38
CA GLN A 201 -2.76 -5.24 15.77
C GLN A 201 -3.17 -6.67 16.10
N ASN A 202 -4.37 -7.09 15.69
CA ASN A 202 -4.83 -8.46 15.90
C ASN A 202 -3.95 -9.48 15.16
N ALA A 203 -3.51 -9.18 13.93
CA ALA A 203 -2.59 -10.05 13.19
C ALA A 203 -1.22 -10.14 13.86
N LEU A 204 -0.69 -9.01 14.37
CA LEU A 204 0.57 -8.97 15.08
C LEU A 204 0.50 -9.75 16.41
N LEU A 205 -0.59 -9.64 17.15
CA LEU A 205 -0.79 -10.41 18.39
C LEU A 205 -0.83 -11.92 18.12
N LYS A 206 -1.48 -12.35 17.03
CA LYS A 206 -1.44 -13.75 16.59
C LYS A 206 -0.03 -14.20 16.26
N PHE A 207 0.71 -13.38 15.51
CA PHE A 207 2.12 -13.66 15.23
C PHE A 207 2.92 -13.80 16.52
N ILE A 208 2.85 -12.84 17.45
CA ILE A 208 3.59 -12.87 18.73
C ILE A 208 3.28 -14.14 19.53
N ALA A 209 2.03 -14.60 19.54
CA ALA A 209 1.63 -15.82 20.23
C ALA A 209 2.24 -17.11 19.63
N GLU A 210 2.69 -17.08 18.38
CA GLU A 210 3.31 -18.21 17.67
C GLU A 210 4.84 -18.23 17.78
N ILE A 211 5.48 -17.13 18.20
CA ILE A 211 6.94 -17.01 18.28
C ILE A 211 7.48 -17.79 19.49
N ASP A 212 8.64 -18.44 19.32
CA ASP A 212 9.35 -19.09 20.43
C ASP A 212 10.11 -18.09 21.33
N SER A 213 10.60 -18.54 22.48
CA SER A 213 11.31 -17.66 23.43
C SER A 213 12.59 -17.04 22.86
N ASN A 214 13.29 -17.73 21.97
CA ASN A 214 14.55 -17.26 21.37
C ASN A 214 14.30 -16.18 20.32
N ASP A 215 13.30 -16.38 19.46
CA ASP A 215 12.88 -15.45 18.44
C ASP A 215 12.15 -14.24 19.05
N TYR A 216 11.47 -14.41 20.19
CA TYR A 216 10.92 -13.30 20.95
C TYR A 216 12.01 -12.34 21.44
N SER A 217 13.16 -12.86 21.89
CA SER A 217 14.30 -12.02 22.29
C SER A 217 14.82 -11.16 21.13
N LYS A 218 14.96 -11.75 19.94
CA LYS A 218 15.36 -11.04 18.71
C LYS A 218 14.29 -10.03 18.27
N PHE A 219 13.02 -10.38 18.43
CA PHE A 219 11.89 -9.50 18.17
C PHE A 219 11.92 -8.28 19.10
N ALA A 220 12.14 -8.48 20.39
CA ALA A 220 12.26 -7.42 21.38
C ALA A 220 13.47 -6.50 21.12
N GLU A 221 14.60 -7.04 20.65
CA GLU A 221 15.76 -6.24 20.22
C GLU A 221 15.42 -5.41 18.97
N ALA A 222 14.80 -6.03 17.97
CA ALA A 222 14.40 -5.36 16.73
C ALA A 222 13.39 -4.22 16.98
N ARG A 223 12.50 -4.34 17.98
CA ARG A 223 11.52 -3.30 18.35
C ARG A 223 12.16 -1.98 18.82
N ARG A 224 13.44 -2.00 19.20
CA ARG A 224 14.19 -0.79 19.59
C ARG A 224 14.74 -0.03 18.38
N VAL A 225 14.75 -0.66 17.21
CA VAL A 225 15.23 -0.07 15.96
C VAL A 225 14.12 0.78 15.34
N SER A 226 14.41 2.05 15.06
CA SER A 226 13.49 2.93 14.34
C SER A 226 14.26 3.99 13.55
N PHE A 227 13.56 4.78 12.76
CA PHE A 227 14.13 5.96 12.10
C PHE A 227 14.18 7.21 12.99
N GLN A 228 13.90 7.10 14.30
CA GLN A 228 13.92 8.23 15.22
C GLN A 228 15.36 8.62 15.60
N LYS A 229 15.57 9.88 16.04
CA LYS A 229 16.89 10.40 16.45
C LYS A 229 17.56 9.58 17.56
N THR A 230 16.76 9.03 18.47
CA THR A 230 17.21 8.22 19.61
C THR A 230 17.68 6.83 19.21
N SER A 231 17.29 6.35 18.02
CA SER A 231 17.72 5.06 17.50
C SER A 231 19.01 5.24 16.72
N THR A 232 20.05 4.52 17.13
CA THR A 232 21.35 4.50 16.47
C THR A 232 21.70 3.05 16.12
N THR A 233 21.98 2.78 14.85
CA THR A 233 22.63 1.53 14.48
C THR A 233 24.07 1.55 14.99
N VAL A 234 24.45 0.54 15.78
CA VAL A 234 25.85 0.28 16.11
C VAL A 234 26.54 -0.12 14.82
N VAL A 235 27.19 0.85 14.16
CA VAL A 235 28.11 0.56 13.06
C VAL A 235 29.20 -0.33 13.65
N MET A 236 29.33 -1.56 13.14
CA MET A 236 30.38 -2.52 13.52
C MET A 236 31.71 -1.77 13.68
N PRO A 237 32.40 -1.89 14.82
CA PRO A 237 33.61 -1.12 15.09
C PRO A 237 34.70 -1.58 14.12
N ASN A 238 35.02 -0.74 13.15
CA ASN A 238 36.30 -0.85 12.46
C ASN A 238 37.36 -0.32 13.45
N PRO A 239 38.29 -1.17 13.94
CA PRO A 239 39.20 -0.83 15.05
C PRO A 239 40.19 0.30 14.73
N SER A 240 40.18 0.83 13.51
CA SER A 240 41.12 1.83 13.01
C SER A 240 40.63 3.29 13.06
N ALA A 241 39.36 3.57 13.36
CA ALA A 241 38.81 4.93 13.30
C ALA A 241 38.61 5.57 14.69
N ARG A 242 39.50 6.50 15.06
CA ARG A 242 39.34 7.39 16.24
C ARG A 242 38.03 8.18 16.12
N LYS A 243 37.11 7.97 17.07
CA LYS A 243 35.92 8.79 17.37
C LYS A 243 35.06 9.13 16.13
N ARG A 244 34.34 8.15 15.60
CA ARG A 244 33.20 8.44 14.69
C ARG A 244 32.00 8.85 15.53
N ILE A 245 31.44 10.02 15.25
CA ILE A 245 30.09 10.39 15.65
C ILE A 245 29.17 9.42 14.93
N SER A 246 28.43 8.57 15.64
CA SER A 246 27.43 7.70 14.99
C SER A 246 26.35 8.60 14.40
N GLU A 247 26.20 8.62 13.07
CA GLU A 247 25.03 9.25 12.43
C GLU A 247 23.76 8.56 12.97
N SER A 248 22.73 9.32 13.32
CA SER A 248 21.47 8.73 13.77
C SER A 248 20.72 8.08 12.61
N ASN A 249 19.83 7.13 12.90
CA ASN A 249 19.04 6.47 11.86
C ASN A 249 18.18 7.46 11.06
N LEU A 250 17.72 8.53 11.71
CA LEU A 250 17.04 9.65 11.05
C LEU A 250 17.95 10.36 10.02
N GLN A 251 19.18 10.68 10.40
CA GLN A 251 20.12 11.35 9.51
C GLN A 251 20.47 10.47 8.31
N LEU A 252 20.59 9.16 8.52
CA LEU A 252 20.77 8.19 7.44
C LEU A 252 19.56 8.18 6.50
N LEU A 253 18.34 8.16 7.04
CA LEU A 253 17.10 8.21 6.25
C LEU A 253 17.03 9.50 5.41
N LEU A 254 17.22 10.66 6.03
CA LEU A 254 17.17 11.96 5.36
C LEU A 254 18.24 12.07 4.28
N LYS A 255 19.45 11.54 4.53
CA LYS A 255 20.53 11.49 3.53
C LYS A 255 20.19 10.54 2.38
N TRP A 256 19.59 9.39 2.68
CA TRP A 256 19.18 8.40 1.68
C TRP A 256 18.06 8.91 0.76
N ILE A 257 17.16 9.75 1.25
CA ILE A 257 16.12 10.38 0.40
C ILE A 257 16.55 11.71 -0.22
N GLY A 258 17.83 12.12 -0.10
CA GLY A 258 18.39 13.29 -0.81
C GLY A 258 18.47 14.59 -0.03
N ARG A 259 18.27 14.57 1.30
CA ARG A 259 18.26 15.73 2.22
C ARG A 259 17.19 16.76 1.83
N PRO A 260 15.90 16.42 2.00
CA PRO A 260 14.81 17.35 1.71
C PRO A 260 14.92 18.61 2.59
N PRO A 261 14.48 19.77 2.09
CA PRO A 261 14.53 21.04 2.83
C PRO A 261 13.39 21.12 3.85
N LEU A 262 13.44 20.32 4.90
CA LEU A 262 12.45 20.31 5.99
C LEU A 262 12.62 21.53 6.90
N LYS A 263 11.52 22.12 7.38
CA LYS A 263 11.53 23.33 8.22
C LYS A 263 12.10 23.09 9.61
N GLY A 264 11.77 21.97 10.26
CA GLY A 264 12.17 21.69 11.63
C GLY A 264 12.05 20.23 12.04
N GLU A 265 12.15 20.00 13.35
CA GLU A 265 12.16 18.66 13.94
C GLU A 265 10.82 17.93 13.77
N CYS A 266 9.70 18.65 13.79
CA CYS A 266 8.37 18.05 13.62
C CYS A 266 8.23 17.37 12.26
N GLU A 267 8.70 18.02 11.19
CA GLU A 267 8.73 17.44 9.85
C GLU A 267 9.66 16.23 9.76
N GLU A 268 10.83 16.28 10.41
CA GLU A 268 11.74 15.13 10.43
C GLU A 268 11.12 13.92 11.15
N VAL A 269 10.45 14.15 12.28
CA VAL A 269 9.75 13.11 13.04
C VAL A 269 8.60 12.53 12.23
N PHE A 270 7.85 13.38 11.50
CA PHE A 270 6.79 12.92 10.61
C PHE A 270 7.34 12.05 9.49
N VAL A 271 8.42 12.45 8.82
CA VAL A 271 9.05 11.63 7.75
C VAL A 271 9.53 10.28 8.30
N ALA A 272 10.12 10.25 9.50
CA ALA A 272 10.54 9.01 10.15
C ALA A 272 9.35 8.10 10.51
N TYR A 273 8.26 8.69 10.99
CA TYR A 273 7.02 7.99 11.27
C TYR A 273 6.39 7.43 9.99
N PHE A 274 6.26 8.26 8.95
CA PHE A 274 5.71 7.87 7.66
C PHE A 274 6.52 6.75 7.01
N ALA A 275 7.86 6.80 7.11
CA ALA A 275 8.72 5.70 6.67
C ALA A 275 8.41 4.37 7.37
N LYS A 276 8.18 4.40 8.69
CA LYS A 276 7.76 3.21 9.44
C LYS A 276 6.37 2.73 8.98
N GLU A 277 5.42 3.64 8.82
CA GLU A 277 4.05 3.30 8.37
C GLU A 277 4.02 2.64 7.00
N VAL A 278 4.84 3.10 6.05
CA VAL A 278 4.92 2.47 4.71
C VAL A 278 5.41 1.03 4.83
N ILE A 279 6.45 0.77 5.62
CA ILE A 279 6.95 -0.61 5.84
C ILE A 279 5.88 -1.46 6.53
N LEU A 280 5.26 -0.91 7.59
CA LEU A 280 4.21 -1.58 8.36
C LEU A 280 3.02 -1.93 7.46
N GLU A 281 2.59 -1.02 6.60
CA GLU A 281 1.50 -1.26 5.67
C GLU A 281 1.80 -2.42 4.71
N ILE A 282 3.00 -2.47 4.13
CA ILE A 282 3.40 -3.54 3.23
C ILE A 282 3.42 -4.88 3.97
N VAL A 283 4.11 -4.95 5.10
CA VAL A 283 4.32 -6.20 5.84
C VAL A 283 3.04 -6.69 6.49
N SER A 284 2.27 -5.81 7.14
CA SER A 284 1.02 -6.21 7.78
C SER A 284 -0.03 -6.65 6.77
N ASN A 285 -0.11 -6.02 5.59
CA ASN A 285 -1.02 -6.48 4.54
C ASN A 285 -0.61 -7.86 4.01
N ALA A 286 0.70 -8.10 3.82
CA ALA A 286 1.21 -9.42 3.45
C ALA A 286 0.90 -10.48 4.53
N LEU A 287 1.06 -10.12 5.82
CA LEU A 287 0.75 -11.00 6.95
C LEU A 287 -0.75 -11.31 7.05
N LEU A 288 -1.61 -10.31 6.90
CA LEU A 288 -3.07 -10.48 6.86
C LEU A 288 -3.49 -11.40 5.72
N GLN A 289 -2.91 -11.21 4.54
CA GLN A 289 -3.18 -12.06 3.39
C GLN A 289 -2.76 -13.51 3.70
N LYS A 290 -1.54 -13.72 4.23
CA LYS A 290 -1.04 -15.04 4.66
C LYS A 290 -1.99 -15.74 5.63
N PHE A 291 -2.59 -15.00 6.57
CA PHE A 291 -3.56 -15.57 7.51
C PHE A 291 -4.95 -15.81 6.92
N SER A 292 -5.32 -15.08 5.86
CA SER A 292 -6.60 -15.27 5.18
C SER A 292 -6.59 -16.41 4.16
N GLU A 293 -5.40 -16.81 3.70
CA GLU A 293 -5.25 -17.88 2.72
C GLU A 293 -5.44 -19.25 3.39
N PRO A 294 -6.22 -20.16 2.78
CA PRO A 294 -6.47 -21.48 3.35
C PRO A 294 -5.16 -22.26 3.50
N GLU A 295 -4.98 -22.90 4.66
CA GLU A 295 -3.78 -23.69 4.96
C GLU A 295 -3.47 -24.69 3.84
N GLY A 296 -2.29 -24.55 3.23
CA GLY A 296 -1.78 -25.51 2.23
C GLY A 296 -1.51 -24.95 0.85
N LEU A 297 -1.89 -23.70 0.54
CA LEU A 297 -1.55 -23.09 -0.75
C LEU A 297 -0.03 -22.94 -0.96
N PHE A 298 0.72 -22.68 0.12
CA PHE A 298 2.17 -22.41 0.09
C PHE A 298 3.05 -23.46 0.79
N LYS A 299 2.48 -24.55 1.31
CA LYS A 299 3.29 -25.66 1.89
C LYS A 299 4.14 -26.42 0.85
N ASN A 300 4.06 -26.05 -0.44
CA ASN A 300 4.78 -26.71 -1.53
C ASN A 300 5.85 -25.85 -2.24
N ASP A 301 6.18 -24.64 -1.78
CA ASP A 301 7.09 -23.72 -2.49
C ASP A 301 8.60 -24.00 -2.29
N LEU A 302 8.96 -25.28 -2.27
CA LEU A 302 10.27 -25.76 -2.76
C LEU A 302 10.15 -26.48 -4.11
N ARG A 303 8.97 -26.45 -4.75
CA ARG A 303 8.80 -26.93 -6.13
C ARG A 303 8.48 -25.76 -7.05
N THR A 304 9.33 -25.63 -8.07
CA THR A 304 9.22 -24.81 -9.28
C THR A 304 8.00 -25.17 -10.15
N ASP A 305 6.82 -25.32 -9.57
CA ASP A 305 5.59 -25.52 -10.33
C ASP A 305 4.76 -24.25 -10.16
N MET A 306 4.69 -23.45 -11.23
CA MET A 306 3.69 -22.39 -11.35
C MET A 306 2.33 -22.89 -10.87
N PRO A 307 1.53 -22.05 -10.17
CA PRO A 307 0.23 -22.44 -9.68
C PRO A 307 -0.57 -23.03 -10.86
N LYS A 308 -0.82 -24.33 -10.79
CA LYS A 308 -1.68 -25.01 -11.76
C LYS A 308 -3.08 -24.47 -11.49
N GLN A 309 -3.48 -23.48 -12.30
CA GLN A 309 -4.84 -22.98 -12.32
C GLN A 309 -5.77 -24.20 -12.42
N GLU A 310 -6.54 -24.45 -11.36
CA GLU A 310 -7.52 -25.52 -11.36
C GLU A 310 -8.64 -25.09 -12.30
N PHE A 311 -8.52 -25.47 -13.57
CA PHE A 311 -9.59 -25.26 -14.54
C PHE A 311 -10.77 -26.12 -14.12
N ASN A 312 -11.84 -25.46 -13.67
CA ASN A 312 -13.11 -26.13 -13.58
C ASN A 312 -13.51 -26.55 -14.99
N ASN A 313 -14.09 -27.75 -15.16
CA ASN A 313 -14.58 -28.18 -16.47
C ASN A 313 -15.54 -27.13 -17.07
N TRP A 314 -16.26 -26.39 -16.23
CA TRP A 314 -17.11 -25.28 -16.65
C TRP A 314 -16.37 -24.12 -17.33
N ASP A 315 -15.13 -23.82 -16.95
CA ASP A 315 -14.32 -22.78 -17.60
C ASP A 315 -13.90 -23.20 -19.00
N LEU A 316 -13.66 -24.49 -19.22
CA LEU A 316 -13.38 -25.06 -20.54
C LEU A 316 -14.63 -25.06 -21.43
N TRP A 317 -15.79 -25.44 -20.87
CA TRP A 317 -17.05 -25.49 -21.61
C TRP A 317 -17.66 -24.10 -21.86
N GLY A 318 -17.33 -23.09 -21.06
CA GLY A 318 -17.84 -21.73 -21.20
C GLY A 318 -17.58 -21.14 -22.59
N CYS A 319 -16.35 -21.26 -23.10
CA CYS A 319 -16.01 -20.79 -24.44
C CYS A 319 -16.79 -21.53 -25.54
N ALA A 320 -16.96 -22.86 -25.40
CA ALA A 320 -17.71 -23.66 -26.37
C ALA A 320 -19.21 -23.29 -26.38
N ILE A 321 -19.79 -23.04 -25.21
CA ILE A 321 -21.19 -22.60 -25.08
C ILE A 321 -21.38 -21.22 -25.69
N CYS A 322 -20.51 -20.25 -25.37
CA CYS A 322 -20.57 -18.91 -25.97
C CYS A 322 -20.44 -18.96 -27.49
N PHE A 323 -19.52 -19.77 -28.01
CA PHE A 323 -19.38 -19.98 -29.45
C PHE A 323 -20.63 -20.61 -30.07
N GLY A 324 -21.22 -21.63 -29.42
CA GLY A 324 -22.44 -22.27 -29.88
C GLY A 324 -23.63 -21.30 -29.95
N ILE A 325 -23.81 -20.47 -28.92
CA ILE A 325 -24.86 -19.43 -28.88
C ILE A 325 -24.64 -18.40 -29.98
N PHE A 326 -23.40 -17.94 -30.15
CA PHE A 326 -23.05 -16.99 -31.21
C PHE A 326 -23.35 -17.56 -32.61
N MET A 327 -22.94 -18.80 -32.89
CA MET A 327 -23.19 -19.44 -34.18
C MET A 327 -24.69 -19.67 -34.43
N ALA A 328 -25.45 -20.03 -33.39
CA ALA A 328 -26.90 -20.12 -33.49
C ALA A 328 -27.54 -18.77 -33.83
N PHE A 329 -27.08 -17.68 -33.20
CA PHE A 329 -27.56 -16.33 -33.50
C PHE A 329 -27.22 -15.90 -34.92
N VAL A 330 -25.98 -16.13 -35.38
CA VAL A 330 -25.55 -15.85 -36.76
C VAL A 330 -26.38 -16.65 -37.75
N LEU A 331 -26.65 -17.92 -37.48
CA LEU A 331 -27.47 -18.78 -38.34
C LEU A 331 -28.92 -18.28 -38.39
N ILE A 332 -29.52 -17.95 -37.25
CA ILE A 332 -30.88 -17.39 -37.19
C ILE A 332 -30.92 -16.06 -37.94
N ALA A 333 -30.02 -15.13 -37.65
CA ALA A 333 -29.96 -13.83 -38.31
C ALA A 333 -29.72 -13.96 -39.82
N THR A 334 -28.83 -14.84 -40.26
CA THR A 334 -28.57 -15.09 -41.69
C THR A 334 -29.81 -15.70 -42.35
N CYS A 335 -30.39 -16.75 -41.77
CA CYS A 335 -31.56 -17.41 -42.33
C CYS A 335 -32.82 -16.56 -42.31
N THR A 336 -32.97 -15.64 -41.36
CA THR A 336 -34.18 -14.80 -41.22
C THR A 336 -34.00 -13.42 -41.85
N CYS A 337 -32.97 -12.67 -41.49
CA CYS A 337 -32.77 -11.31 -41.99
C CYS A 337 -32.42 -11.31 -43.48
N ILE A 338 -31.57 -12.21 -43.97
CA ILE A 338 -31.25 -12.22 -45.41
C ILE A 338 -32.47 -12.65 -46.22
N ASN A 339 -33.12 -13.76 -45.84
CA ASN A 339 -34.27 -14.24 -46.60
C ASN A 339 -35.48 -13.31 -46.52
N TYR A 340 -35.68 -12.59 -45.42
CA TYR A 340 -36.88 -11.77 -45.23
C TYR A 340 -36.68 -10.28 -45.58
N CYS A 341 -35.49 -9.72 -45.38
CA CYS A 341 -35.25 -8.29 -45.61
C CYS A 341 -34.68 -7.98 -47.01
N PHE A 342 -33.94 -8.90 -47.63
CA PHE A 342 -33.22 -8.62 -48.87
C PHE A 342 -33.85 -9.22 -50.12
N ILE A 343 -34.87 -10.06 -49.97
CA ILE A 343 -35.52 -10.75 -51.09
C ILE A 343 -36.81 -10.02 -51.43
N ARG A 344 -36.86 -9.48 -52.65
CA ARG A 344 -38.05 -8.85 -53.20
C ARG A 344 -38.96 -9.91 -53.80
N GLU A 345 -40.24 -9.59 -53.93
CA GLU A 345 -41.24 -10.52 -54.49
C GLU A 345 -40.98 -10.93 -55.96
N GLN A 346 -40.10 -10.21 -56.65
CA GLN A 346 -39.70 -10.47 -58.03
C GLN A 346 -38.49 -11.40 -58.15
N ASP A 347 -37.75 -11.62 -57.06
CA ASP A 347 -36.53 -12.43 -57.08
C ASP A 347 -36.84 -13.94 -57.21
N GLU A 348 -35.83 -14.73 -57.56
CA GLU A 348 -35.94 -16.19 -57.64
C GLU A 348 -36.27 -16.81 -56.27
N LEU A 349 -36.92 -17.98 -56.31
CA LEU A 349 -37.27 -18.72 -55.09
C LEU A 349 -36.02 -19.13 -54.30
N THR A 350 -36.02 -18.84 -53.01
CA THR A 350 -34.92 -19.29 -52.15
C THR A 350 -34.93 -20.79 -51.96
N LYS A 351 -33.75 -21.36 -51.72
CA LYS A 351 -33.62 -22.77 -51.32
C LYS A 351 -34.42 -23.10 -50.05
N MET A 352 -34.59 -22.14 -49.13
CA MET A 352 -35.37 -22.33 -47.90
C MET A 352 -36.88 -22.38 -48.16
N GLU A 353 -37.40 -21.54 -49.07
CA GLU A 353 -38.80 -21.59 -49.50
C GLU A 353 -39.10 -22.89 -50.25
N MET A 354 -38.19 -23.32 -51.14
CA MET A 354 -38.31 -24.60 -51.84
C MET A 354 -38.28 -25.79 -50.88
N PHE A 355 -37.39 -25.76 -49.89
CA PHE A 355 -37.29 -26.78 -48.86
C PHE A 355 -38.56 -26.84 -48.00
N GLY A 356 -39.07 -25.69 -47.54
CA GLY A 356 -40.30 -25.60 -46.76
C GLY A 356 -41.53 -26.12 -47.50
N TYR A 357 -41.59 -25.89 -48.82
CA TYR A 357 -42.64 -26.42 -49.69
C TYR A 357 -42.55 -27.95 -49.83
N ARG A 358 -41.35 -28.48 -50.15
CA ARG A 358 -41.12 -29.92 -50.32
C ARG A 358 -41.40 -30.74 -49.06
N HIS A 359 -41.01 -30.22 -47.89
CA HIS A 359 -41.23 -30.89 -46.60
C HIS A 359 -42.60 -30.59 -45.95
N ASN A 360 -43.51 -29.91 -46.66
CA ASN A 360 -44.88 -29.62 -46.24
C ASN A 360 -44.96 -29.00 -44.82
N ILE A 361 -44.03 -28.11 -44.48
CA ILE A 361 -43.96 -27.46 -43.16
C ILE A 361 -45.09 -26.43 -43.10
N ARG A 362 -46.32 -26.86 -42.77
CA ARG A 362 -47.56 -26.08 -42.98
C ARG A 362 -47.67 -24.79 -42.18
N ARG A 363 -46.99 -24.68 -41.03
CA ARG A 363 -47.19 -23.57 -40.08
C ARG A 363 -46.15 -22.45 -40.16
N ILE A 364 -45.01 -22.66 -40.80
CA ILE A 364 -43.90 -21.70 -40.79
C ILE A 364 -43.70 -21.13 -42.20
N ARG A 365 -43.76 -19.80 -42.32
CA ARG A 365 -43.44 -19.08 -43.54
C ARG A 365 -41.94 -18.80 -43.54
N LEU A 366 -41.19 -19.51 -44.40
CA LEU A 366 -39.72 -19.49 -44.44
C LEU A 366 -39.14 -18.41 -45.39
N GLY A 367 -40.00 -17.58 -46.00
CA GLY A 367 -39.59 -16.49 -46.89
C GLY A 367 -40.75 -15.57 -47.27
N PRO A 368 -40.47 -14.49 -48.03
CA PRO A 368 -41.44 -13.46 -48.36
C PRO A 368 -42.48 -13.93 -49.39
N HIS A 369 -42.22 -14.96 -50.19
CA HIS A 369 -43.19 -15.41 -51.18
C HIS A 369 -44.36 -16.16 -50.54
N SER A 370 -45.58 -15.90 -51.04
CA SER A 370 -46.76 -16.67 -50.66
C SER A 370 -46.66 -18.10 -51.21
N ARG A 371 -47.22 -19.09 -50.51
CA ARG A 371 -47.23 -20.50 -50.96
C ARG A 371 -47.78 -20.69 -52.37
N LYS A 372 -48.78 -19.88 -52.75
CA LYS A 372 -49.37 -19.94 -54.09
C LYS A 372 -48.34 -19.52 -55.15
N THR A 373 -47.56 -18.49 -54.85
CA THR A 373 -46.48 -18.00 -55.71
C THR A 373 -45.34 -19.02 -55.79
N ILE A 374 -44.98 -19.65 -54.67
CA ILE A 374 -43.96 -20.71 -54.63
C ILE A 374 -44.40 -21.92 -55.48
N ALA A 375 -45.63 -22.39 -55.32
CA ALA A 375 -46.16 -23.51 -56.09
C ALA A 375 -46.20 -23.22 -57.60
N ARG A 376 -46.55 -21.98 -57.99
CA ARG A 376 -46.56 -21.56 -59.39
C ARG A 376 -45.14 -21.54 -59.99
N LYS A 377 -44.19 -20.87 -59.33
CA LYS A 377 -42.79 -20.78 -59.79
C LYS A 377 -42.09 -22.15 -59.82
N MET A 378 -42.43 -23.08 -58.93
CA MET A 378 -41.93 -24.45 -58.97
C MET A 378 -42.46 -25.23 -60.19
N LEU A 379 -43.74 -25.07 -60.52
CA LEU A 379 -44.34 -25.74 -61.68
C LEU A 379 -43.81 -25.17 -63.00
N GLU A 380 -43.61 -23.85 -63.08
CA GLU A 380 -42.95 -23.20 -64.23
C GLU A 380 -41.54 -23.77 -64.44
N LYS A 381 -40.76 -23.91 -63.37
CA LYS A 381 -39.41 -24.50 -63.43
C LYS A 381 -39.41 -25.97 -63.85
N GLU A 382 -40.36 -26.78 -63.36
CA GLU A 382 -40.50 -28.19 -63.76
C GLU A 382 -40.84 -28.35 -65.24
N MET A 383 -41.64 -27.43 -65.80
CA MET A 383 -41.92 -27.41 -67.25
C MET A 383 -40.68 -27.00 -68.05
N GLU A 384 -39.94 -25.98 -67.62
CA GLU A 384 -38.69 -25.57 -68.28
C GLU A 384 -37.59 -26.65 -68.24
N ASP A 385 -37.50 -27.40 -67.14
CA ASP A 385 -36.55 -28.51 -67.01
C ASP A 385 -36.97 -29.75 -67.82
N ALA A 386 -38.25 -29.88 -68.17
CA ALA A 386 -38.75 -30.97 -69.03
C ALA A 386 -38.57 -30.70 -70.54
N ASP A 387 -38.46 -29.43 -70.92
CA ASP A 387 -38.20 -28.99 -72.31
C ASP A 387 -36.70 -28.98 -72.67
N LYS A 388 -35.80 -29.09 -71.68
CA LYS A 388 -34.34 -29.21 -71.86
C LYS A 388 -33.88 -30.66 -71.84
#